data_AF-A0A1V4S545-F1
#
_entry.id   AF-A0A1V4S545-F1
#
_cell.length_a   1.000
_cell.length_b   1.000
_cell.length_c   1.000
_cell.angle_alpha   90.00
_cell.angle_beta   90.00
_cell.angle_gamma   90.00
#
_symmetry.space_group_name_H-M   'P 1'
#
loop_
_entity.id
_entity.type
_entity.pdbx_description
1 polymer ?
#
loop_
_entity_poly.entity_id
_entity_poly.type
_entity_poly.pdbx_seq_one_letter_code
_entity_poly.pdbx_strand_id
1 'polypeptide(L)'
;MRLSEQNEIDPEKDTRIINALVLETEGDTEGALRKLRDIDSADGRSTFFVTCKRINDKDEALLWFNEQPGNDNPEFFTGIGWFNLAVTLAETGRWTEAAECLLVVQDYWERWPDLRLINIELVQKSVSIQHLNFLLESI
;
A
#
# COMPACT_ATOMS: atom_id res chain seq x y z
N MET A 1 -6.26 -0.56 -43.90
CA MET A 1 -6.37 -0.90 -42.46
C MET A 1 -6.67 0.41 -41.74
N ARG A 2 -7.94 0.63 -41.36
CA ARG A 2 -8.40 1.91 -40.77
C ARG A 2 -8.05 1.93 -39.28
N LEU A 3 -7.45 3.03 -38.83
CA LEU A 3 -7.14 3.37 -37.44
C LEU A 3 -8.40 3.76 -36.64
N SER A 4 -9.53 3.09 -36.85
CA SER A 4 -10.83 3.49 -36.31
C SER A 4 -11.35 2.60 -35.18
N GLU A 5 -10.45 1.98 -34.42
CA GLU A 5 -10.78 1.28 -33.17
C GLU A 5 -9.98 1.93 -32.04
N GLN A 6 -10.06 3.25 -31.92
CA GLN A 6 -9.69 3.92 -30.67
C GLN A 6 -10.88 3.77 -29.73
N ASN A 7 -10.73 2.82 -28.80
CA ASN A 7 -11.37 2.75 -27.49
C ASN A 7 -12.36 3.89 -27.23
N GLU A 8 -13.65 3.63 -27.41
CA GLU A 8 -14.67 4.37 -26.68
C GLU A 8 -14.30 4.25 -25.20
N ILE A 9 -13.84 5.36 -24.62
CA ILE A 9 -13.62 5.46 -23.18
C ILE A 9 -15.00 5.32 -22.57
N ASP A 10 -15.28 4.15 -22.03
CA ASP A 10 -16.48 3.87 -21.25
C ASP A 10 -16.64 4.98 -20.19
N PRO A 11 -17.68 5.83 -20.29
CA PRO A 11 -17.89 6.96 -19.38
C PRO A 11 -18.23 6.51 -17.95
N GLU A 12 -18.51 5.21 -17.72
CA GLU A 12 -18.65 4.64 -16.38
C GLU A 12 -17.31 4.25 -15.74
N LYS A 13 -16.21 4.21 -16.50
CA LYS A 13 -14.89 3.95 -15.91
C LYS A 13 -14.48 5.14 -15.06
N ASP A 14 -14.37 4.89 -13.77
CA ASP A 14 -13.89 5.86 -12.79
C ASP A 14 -12.44 6.26 -13.10
N THR A 15 -12.27 7.34 -13.86
CA THR A 15 -10.97 7.89 -14.26
C THR A 15 -10.34 8.77 -13.17
N ARG A 16 -10.96 8.91 -12.00
CA ARG A 16 -10.47 9.82 -10.95
C ARG A 16 -9.06 9.48 -10.49
N ILE A 17 -8.72 8.19 -10.40
CA ILE A 17 -7.37 7.73 -10.07
C ILE A 17 -6.38 8.17 -11.17
N ILE A 18 -6.70 7.90 -12.44
CA ILE A 18 -5.83 8.26 -13.57
C ILE A 18 -5.61 9.77 -13.61
N ASN A 19 -6.68 10.57 -13.47
CA ASN A 19 -6.60 12.02 -13.46
C ASN A 19 -5.72 12.55 -12.32
N ALA A 20 -5.78 11.92 -11.14
CA ALA A 20 -4.91 12.30 -10.03
C ALA A 20 -3.44 11.97 -10.32
N LEU A 21 -3.15 10.81 -10.92
CA LEU A 21 -1.79 10.46 -11.32
C LEU A 21 -1.24 11.39 -12.41
N VAL A 22 -2.09 11.88 -13.33
CA VAL A 22 -1.71 12.90 -14.31
C VAL A 22 -1.31 14.21 -13.61
N LEU A 23 -2.11 14.68 -12.63
CA LEU A 23 -1.75 15.87 -11.85
C LEU A 23 -0.40 15.70 -11.14
N GLU A 24 -0.13 14.53 -10.56
CA GLU A 24 1.16 14.23 -9.94
C GLU A 24 2.31 14.39 -10.95
N THR A 25 2.16 13.85 -12.17
CA THR A 25 3.18 13.96 -13.23
C THR A 25 3.34 15.38 -13.77
N GLU A 26 2.29 16.20 -13.72
CA GLU A 26 2.31 17.61 -14.10
C GLU A 26 2.91 18.50 -12.98
N GLY A 27 3.24 17.92 -11.83
CA GLY A 27 3.81 18.60 -10.68
C GLY A 27 2.78 19.17 -9.69
N ASP A 28 1.48 18.99 -9.95
CA ASP A 28 0.41 19.31 -8.99
C ASP A 28 0.20 18.14 -8.01
N THR A 29 1.23 17.91 -7.18
CA THR A 29 1.26 16.84 -6.18
C THR A 29 0.14 16.98 -5.14
N GLU A 30 -0.15 18.21 -4.71
CA GLU A 30 -1.21 18.48 -3.74
C GLU A 30 -2.60 18.24 -4.35
N GLY A 31 -2.80 18.62 -5.63
CA GLY A 31 -4.02 18.32 -6.37
C GLY A 31 -4.24 16.82 -6.56
N ALA A 32 -3.17 16.07 -6.82
CA ALA A 32 -3.21 14.61 -6.88
C ALA A 32 -3.65 14.00 -5.55
N LEU A 33 -3.03 14.38 -4.43
CA LEU A 33 -3.37 13.85 -3.10
C LEU A 33 -4.80 14.20 -2.69
N ARG A 34 -5.26 15.44 -2.91
CA ARG A 34 -6.66 15.82 -2.65
C ARG A 34 -7.63 14.93 -3.42
N LYS A 35 -7.42 14.75 -4.72
CA LYS A 35 -8.28 13.90 -5.54
C LYS A 35 -8.30 12.44 -5.09
N LEU A 36 -7.13 11.87 -4.79
CA LEU A 36 -7.04 10.47 -4.34
C LEU A 36 -7.71 10.26 -2.98
N ARG A 37 -7.63 11.24 -2.08
CA ARG A 37 -8.26 11.18 -0.75
C ARG A 37 -9.78 11.04 -0.82
N ASP A 38 -10.41 11.58 -1.87
CA ASP A 38 -11.87 11.53 -2.06
C ASP A 38 -12.37 10.19 -2.66
N ILE A 39 -11.47 9.22 -2.91
CA ILE A 39 -11.81 7.93 -3.53
C ILE A 39 -11.80 6.82 -2.48
N ASP A 40 -13.00 6.41 -2.05
CA ASP A 40 -13.19 5.39 -1.00
C ASP A 40 -13.22 3.93 -1.51
N SER A 41 -12.60 3.67 -2.66
CA SER A 41 -12.41 2.30 -3.15
C SER A 41 -11.08 1.73 -2.66
N ALA A 42 -10.94 0.40 -2.64
CA ALA A 42 -9.67 -0.25 -2.32
C ALA A 42 -8.54 0.22 -3.26
N ASP A 43 -8.83 0.40 -4.55
CA ASP A 43 -7.89 0.96 -5.53
C ASP A 43 -7.52 2.41 -5.21
N GLY A 44 -8.50 3.24 -4.85
CA GLY A 44 -8.31 4.64 -4.46
C GLY A 44 -7.42 4.78 -3.23
N ARG A 45 -7.75 4.05 -2.15
CA ARG A 45 -6.97 4.02 -0.92
C ARG A 45 -5.55 3.48 -1.15
N SER A 46 -5.41 2.39 -1.91
CA SER A 46 -4.08 1.82 -2.23
C SER A 46 -3.22 2.82 -3.01
N THR A 47 -3.82 3.52 -3.98
CA THR A 47 -3.12 4.53 -4.78
C THR A 47 -2.77 5.75 -3.93
N PHE A 48 -3.70 6.22 -3.09
CA PHE A 48 -3.45 7.32 -2.14
C PHE A 48 -2.24 7.01 -1.27
N PHE A 49 -2.19 5.82 -0.65
CA PHE A 49 -1.08 5.44 0.23
C PHE A 49 0.28 5.51 -0.48
N VAL A 50 0.37 4.93 -1.69
CA VAL A 50 1.63 4.90 -2.46
C VAL A 50 2.04 6.29 -2.94
N THR A 51 1.08 7.12 -3.35
CA THR A 51 1.34 8.48 -3.81
C THR A 51 1.70 9.40 -2.62
N CYS A 52 1.03 9.27 -1.48
CA CYS A 52 1.37 9.97 -0.23
C CYS A 52 2.81 9.66 0.19
N LYS A 53 3.18 8.37 0.21
CA LYS A 53 4.55 7.93 0.52
C LYS A 53 5.62 8.58 -0.36
N ARG A 54 5.29 8.85 -1.62
CA ARG A 54 6.22 9.39 -2.62
C ARG A 54 6.35 10.91 -2.53
N ILE A 55 5.25 11.61 -2.24
CA ILE A 55 5.18 13.07 -2.22
C ILE A 55 5.60 13.64 -0.87
N ASN A 56 5.09 13.06 0.22
CA ASN A 56 5.35 13.50 1.59
C ASN A 56 6.50 12.65 2.13
N ASP A 57 6.21 11.62 2.91
CA ASP A 57 7.13 10.52 3.22
C ASP A 57 6.40 9.26 3.72
N LYS A 58 7.18 8.29 4.20
CA LYS A 58 6.68 7.01 4.73
C LYS A 58 5.89 7.20 6.02
N ASP A 59 6.31 8.09 6.90
CA ASP A 59 5.68 8.32 8.20
C ASP A 59 4.32 8.99 8.01
N GLU A 60 4.19 9.96 7.10
CA GLU A 60 2.86 10.54 6.79
C GLU A 60 1.91 9.52 6.14
N ALA A 61 2.41 8.66 5.25
CA ALA A 61 1.60 7.61 4.65
C ALA A 61 1.11 6.59 5.69
N LEU A 62 1.99 6.18 6.61
CA LEU A 62 1.65 5.28 7.71
C LEU A 62 0.71 5.94 8.72
N LEU A 63 0.91 7.21 9.06
CA LEU A 63 0.00 7.99 9.91
C LEU A 63 -1.40 8.01 9.30
N TRP A 64 -1.51 8.36 8.02
CA TRP A 64 -2.80 8.35 7.32
C TRP A 64 -3.48 6.98 7.41
N PHE A 65 -2.75 5.88 7.14
CA PHE A 65 -3.29 4.53 7.24
C PHE A 65 -3.81 4.20 8.65
N ASN A 66 -3.05 4.55 9.68
CA ASN A 66 -3.44 4.30 11.08
C ASN A 66 -4.69 5.08 11.51
N GLU A 67 -4.95 6.23 10.89
CA GLU A 67 -6.14 7.05 11.16
C GLU A 67 -7.39 6.59 10.40
N GLN A 68 -7.26 5.66 9.44
CA GLN A 68 -8.41 5.21 8.66
C GLN A 68 -9.27 4.21 9.44
N PRO A 69 -10.60 4.40 9.49
CA PRO A 69 -11.50 3.42 10.07
C PRO A 69 -11.51 2.14 9.23
N GLY A 70 -11.50 0.98 9.90
CA GLY A 70 -11.52 -0.33 9.22
C GLY A 70 -10.24 -0.65 8.47
N ASN A 71 -9.11 -0.06 8.86
CA ASN A 71 -7.79 -0.38 8.31
C ASN A 71 -7.31 -1.80 8.66
N ASP A 72 -8.06 -2.54 9.47
CA ASP A 72 -7.93 -3.96 9.78
C ASP A 72 -8.83 -4.86 8.91
N ASN A 73 -9.61 -4.28 7.99
CA ASN A 73 -10.44 -5.04 7.07
C ASN A 73 -9.61 -5.50 5.86
N PRO A 74 -9.59 -6.81 5.49
CA PRO A 74 -8.87 -7.31 4.32
C PRO A 74 -9.19 -6.59 3.00
N GLU A 75 -10.41 -6.07 2.84
CA GLU A 75 -10.88 -5.33 1.66
C GLU A 75 -10.52 -3.84 1.68
N PHE A 76 -9.90 -3.35 2.75
CA PHE A 76 -9.47 -1.97 2.89
C PHE A 76 -8.53 -1.57 1.74
N PHE A 77 -7.54 -2.42 1.46
CA PHE A 77 -6.62 -2.28 0.34
C PHE A 77 -6.76 -3.42 -0.68
N THR A 78 -6.22 -3.17 -1.86
CA THR A 78 -5.91 -4.26 -2.80
C THR A 78 -4.70 -5.06 -2.31
N GLY A 79 -4.42 -6.21 -2.91
CA GLY A 79 -3.19 -6.95 -2.61
C GLY A 79 -1.92 -6.11 -2.78
N ILE A 80 -1.87 -5.23 -3.79
CA ILE A 80 -0.74 -4.30 -4.00
C ILE A 80 -0.69 -3.22 -2.90
N GLY A 81 -1.83 -2.77 -2.40
CA GLY A 81 -1.88 -1.84 -1.27
C GLY A 81 -1.31 -2.47 0.01
N TRP A 82 -1.74 -3.69 0.34
CA TRP A 82 -1.21 -4.45 1.47
C TRP A 82 0.29 -4.75 1.35
N PHE A 83 0.76 -5.10 0.14
CA PHE A 83 2.19 -5.21 -0.17
C PHE A 83 2.94 -3.92 0.19
N ASN A 84 2.44 -2.78 -0.29
CA ASN A 84 3.09 -1.49 -0.08
C ASN A 84 3.10 -1.10 1.39
N LEU A 85 2.04 -1.38 2.15
CA LEU A 85 2.01 -1.15 3.59
C LEU A 85 3.09 -1.97 4.30
N ALA A 86 3.15 -3.28 4.06
CA ALA A 86 4.11 -4.17 4.69
C ALA A 86 5.56 -3.77 4.39
N VAL A 87 5.87 -3.45 3.13
CA VAL A 87 7.20 -2.96 2.74
C VAL A 87 7.51 -1.62 3.42
N THR A 88 6.55 -0.70 3.52
CA THR A 88 6.78 0.61 4.13
C THR A 88 7.04 0.48 5.64
N LEU A 89 6.36 -0.44 6.33
CA LEU A 89 6.65 -0.80 7.72
C LEU A 89 8.06 -1.41 7.87
N ALA A 90 8.43 -2.34 6.99
CA ALA A 90 9.75 -2.96 7.00
C ALA A 90 10.88 -1.95 6.77
N GLU A 91 10.71 -1.05 5.80
CA GLU A 91 11.66 0.02 5.48
C GLU A 91 11.84 1.06 6.60
N THR A 92 10.86 1.17 7.51
CA THR A 92 10.95 2.01 8.72
C THR A 92 11.44 1.22 9.95
N GLY A 93 11.91 -0.02 9.76
CA GLY A 93 12.45 -0.87 10.82
C GLY A 93 11.39 -1.61 11.64
N ARG A 94 10.10 -1.48 11.30
CA ARG A 94 8.96 -2.07 12.00
C ARG A 94 8.64 -3.47 11.47
N TRP A 95 9.63 -4.36 11.51
CA TRP A 95 9.58 -5.70 10.89
C TRP A 95 8.47 -6.61 11.43
N THR A 96 8.23 -6.56 12.74
CA THR A 96 7.15 -7.34 13.37
C THR A 96 5.79 -6.87 12.87
N GLU A 97 5.55 -5.57 12.88
CA GLU A 97 4.29 -4.97 12.41
C GLU A 97 4.07 -5.22 10.92
N ALA A 98 5.15 -5.18 10.12
CA ALA A 98 5.11 -5.54 8.70
C ALA A 98 4.64 -6.99 8.48
N ALA A 99 5.07 -7.94 9.32
CA ALA A 99 4.61 -9.31 9.25
C ALA A 99 3.15 -9.43 9.72
N GLU A 100 2.81 -8.81 10.84
CA GLU A 100 1.48 -8.85 11.44
C GLU A 100 0.41 -8.25 10.53
N CYS A 101 0.70 -7.17 9.81
CA CYS A 101 -0.29 -6.56 8.92
C CYS A 101 -0.70 -7.50 7.78
N LEU A 102 0.18 -8.41 7.33
CA LEU A 102 -0.15 -9.39 6.29
C LEU A 102 -0.95 -10.59 6.82
N LEU A 103 -1.09 -10.76 8.14
CA LEU A 103 -2.00 -11.75 8.72
C LEU A 103 -3.46 -11.34 8.56
N VAL A 104 -3.74 -10.03 8.47
CA VAL A 104 -5.09 -9.51 8.17
C VAL A 104 -5.64 -10.15 6.90
N VAL A 105 -4.79 -10.32 5.89
CA VAL A 105 -5.16 -10.85 4.56
C VAL A 105 -4.78 -12.32 4.35
N GLN A 106 -4.57 -13.09 5.41
CA GLN A 106 -4.13 -14.49 5.29
C GLN A 106 -5.10 -15.36 4.49
N ASP A 107 -6.41 -15.11 4.65
CA ASP A 107 -7.45 -15.85 3.94
C ASP A 107 -7.47 -15.54 2.43
N TYR A 108 -6.76 -14.48 2.01
CA TYR A 108 -6.59 -14.07 0.63
C TYR A 108 -5.28 -14.57 0.00
N TRP A 109 -4.47 -15.37 0.70
CA TRP A 109 -3.18 -15.85 0.16
C TRP A 109 -3.31 -16.68 -1.12
N GLU A 110 -4.41 -17.38 -1.34
CA GLU A 110 -4.62 -18.07 -2.63
C GLU A 110 -4.85 -17.07 -3.77
N ARG A 111 -5.49 -15.94 -3.47
CA ARG A 111 -5.74 -14.85 -4.43
C ARG A 111 -4.51 -13.98 -4.64
N TRP A 112 -3.70 -13.78 -3.59
CA TRP A 112 -2.51 -12.93 -3.57
C TRP A 112 -1.31 -13.71 -3.01
N PRO A 113 -0.80 -14.71 -3.75
CA PRO A 113 0.26 -15.61 -3.26
C PRO A 113 1.57 -14.88 -2.95
N ASP A 114 1.84 -13.76 -3.62
CA ASP A 114 3.03 -12.94 -3.36
C ASP A 114 3.07 -12.43 -1.92
N LEU A 115 1.91 -12.08 -1.34
CA LEU A 115 1.82 -11.61 0.05
C LEU A 115 2.21 -12.69 1.05
N ARG A 116 1.91 -13.96 0.75
CA ARG A 116 2.33 -15.09 1.58
C ARG A 116 3.85 -15.23 1.58
N LEU A 117 4.48 -15.12 0.40
CA LEU A 117 5.94 -15.22 0.28
C LEU A 117 6.62 -14.11 1.08
N ILE A 118 6.12 -12.88 0.96
CA ILE A 118 6.67 -11.73 1.68
C ILE A 118 6.46 -11.86 3.19
N ASN A 119 5.28 -12.31 3.63
CA ASN A 119 5.03 -12.54 5.05
C ASN A 119 6.06 -13.51 5.65
N ILE A 120 6.39 -14.61 4.95
CA ILE A 120 7.43 -15.55 5.39
C ILE A 120 8.78 -14.86 5.55
N GLU A 121 9.20 -14.03 4.59
CA GLU A 121 10.46 -13.28 4.66
C GLU A 121 10.47 -12.29 5.82
N LEU A 122 9.38 -11.55 6.03
CA LEU A 122 9.23 -10.59 7.10
C LEU A 122 9.31 -11.25 8.49
N VAL A 123 8.65 -12.41 8.65
CA VAL A 123 8.72 -13.21 9.89
C VAL A 123 10.15 -13.70 10.16
N GLN A 124 10.86 -14.19 9.13
CA GLN A 124 12.26 -14.61 9.30
C GLN A 124 13.16 -13.44 9.74
N LYS A 125 12.95 -12.25 9.15
CA LYS A 125 13.69 -11.04 9.51
C LYS A 125 13.36 -10.56 10.93
N SER A 126 12.10 -10.54 11.33
CA SER A 126 11.70 -10.11 12.67
C SER A 126 12.30 -11.01 13.75
N VAL A 127 12.25 -12.34 13.58
CA VAL A 127 12.87 -13.31 14.49
C VAL A 127 14.38 -13.13 14.57
N SER A 128 15.05 -12.92 13.44
CA SER A 128 16.50 -12.70 13.41
C SER A 128 16.90 -11.45 14.19
N ILE A 129 16.14 -10.36 14.05
CA ILE A 129 16.39 -9.09 14.76
C ILE A 129 16.13 -9.25 16.26
N GLN A 130 15.03 -9.91 16.65
CA GLN A 130 14.72 -10.19 18.05
C GLN A 130 15.83 -11.01 18.72
N HIS A 131 16.36 -12.02 18.01
CA HIS A 131 17.47 -12.83 18.51
C HIS A 131 18.75 -12.00 18.71
N LEU A 132 19.10 -11.13 17.75
CA LEU A 132 20.25 -10.24 17.86
C LEU A 132 20.11 -9.28 19.04
N ASN A 133 18.93 -8.68 19.22
CA ASN A 133 18.67 -7.78 20.35
C ASN A 133 18.82 -8.51 21.69
N PHE A 134 18.29 -9.73 21.81
CA PHE A 134 18.44 -10.54 23.01
C PHE A 134 19.91 -10.83 23.36
N LEU A 135 20.75 -11.14 22.35
CA LEU A 135 22.17 -11.35 22.55
C LEU A 135 22.90 -10.08 23.00
N LEU A 136 22.53 -8.91 22.45
CA LEU A 136 23.11 -7.62 22.83
C LEU A 136 22.74 -7.21 24.26
N GLU A 137 21.52 -7.51 24.71
CA GLU A 137 21.06 -7.24 26.08
C GLU A 137 21.67 -8.19 27.13
N SER A 138 22.27 -9.29 26.68
CA SER A 138 22.87 -10.32 27.55
C SER A 138 24.38 -10.13 27.80
N ILE A 139 24.99 -9.05 27.28
CA ILE A 139 26.41 -8.69 27.43
C ILE A 139 26.54 -7.47 28.35
#